data_AF-A0A0Q6AGM1-F1
#
_entry.id   AF-A0A0Q6AGM1-F1
#
_cell.length_a   1.000
_cell.length_b   1.000
_cell.length_c   1.000
_cell.angle_alpha   90.00
_cell.angle_beta   90.00
_cell.angle_gamma   90.00
#
_symmetry.space_group_name_H-M   'P 1'
#
loop_
_entity.id
_entity.type
_entity.pdbx_description
1 polymer ?
#
loop_
_entity_poly.entity_id
_entity_poly.type
_entity_poly.pdbx_seq_one_letter_code
_entity_poly.pdbx_strand_id
1 'polypeptide(L)'
;MDAERFAEFAIEAALWLVRESMDAIAKKTDFDPDPANCFRVLGRLPAIRELKDLTEEQRHDLFVEGFRRVHNGAQEAFELLLTQSKELLWEAFRKRWNVVANEVPLP
;
A
#
# COMPACT_ATOMS: atom_id res chain seq x y z
N MET A 1 -11.47 -2.87 -16.00
CA MET A 1 -11.78 -3.44 -14.67
C MET A 1 -10.47 -3.74 -13.92
N ASP A 2 -9.44 -2.89 -14.08
CA ASP A 2 -8.08 -3.19 -13.61
C ASP A 2 -7.60 -2.25 -12.49
N ALA A 3 -7.99 -0.97 -12.54
CA ALA A 3 -7.54 0.04 -11.57
C ALA A 3 -7.95 -0.28 -10.12
N GLU A 4 -9.15 -0.80 -9.89
CA GLU A 4 -9.64 -1.16 -8.55
C GLU A 4 -8.86 -2.32 -7.95
N ARG A 5 -8.58 -3.35 -8.76
CA ARG A 5 -7.77 -4.49 -8.34
C ARG A 5 -6.33 -4.07 -8.07
N PHE A 6 -5.76 -3.23 -8.93
CA PHE A 6 -4.44 -2.64 -8.68
C PHE A 6 -4.41 -1.82 -7.40
N ALA A 7 -5.45 -1.02 -7.13
CA ALA A 7 -5.57 -0.24 -5.91
C ALA A 7 -5.64 -1.12 -4.66
N GLU A 8 -6.41 -2.20 -4.69
CA GLU A 8 -6.45 -3.18 -3.59
C GLU A 8 -5.06 -3.76 -3.31
N PHE A 9 -4.38 -4.31 -4.32
CA PHE A 9 -3.04 -4.87 -4.14
C PHE A 9 -2.01 -3.84 -3.67
N ALA A 10 -2.03 -2.63 -4.26
CA ALA A 10 -1.09 -1.57 -3.94
C ALA A 10 -1.23 -1.11 -2.48
N ILE A 11 -2.47 -0.96 -1.99
CA ILE A 11 -2.74 -0.53 -0.62
C ILE A 11 -2.34 -1.62 0.38
N GLU A 12 -2.67 -2.89 0.13
CA GLU A 12 -2.24 -3.99 1.00
C GLU A 12 -0.70 -4.10 1.05
N ALA A 13 -0.04 -3.94 -0.10
CA ALA A 13 1.41 -3.96 -0.18
C ALA A 13 2.06 -2.78 0.56
N ALA A 14 1.48 -1.58 0.49
CA ALA A 14 1.96 -0.44 1.25
C ALA A 14 1.76 -0.61 2.76
N LEU A 15 0.63 -1.18 3.19
CA LEU A 15 0.39 -1.49 4.60
C LEU A 15 1.42 -2.48 5.15
N TRP A 16 1.72 -3.53 4.38
CA TRP A 16 2.79 -4.45 4.68
C TRP A 16 4.14 -3.72 4.78
N LEU A 17 4.46 -2.88 3.79
CA LEU A 17 5.75 -2.18 3.73
C LEU A 17 5.98 -1.25 4.92
N VAL A 18 4.96 -0.48 5.29
CA VAL A 18 4.99 0.40 6.46
C VAL A 18 5.17 -0.43 7.74
N ARG A 19 4.45 -1.54 7.87
CA ARG A 19 4.60 -2.43 9.04
C ARG A 19 6.01 -2.99 9.15
N GLU A 20 6.57 -3.54 8.07
CA GLU A 20 7.95 -4.07 8.09
C GLU A 20 8.96 -2.98 8.45
N SER A 21 8.73 -1.73 8.01
CA SER A 21 9.56 -0.58 8.38
C SER A 21 9.47 -0.27 9.88
N MET A 22 8.25 -0.24 10.44
CA MET A 22 8.04 -0.05 11.88
C MET A 22 8.70 -1.17 12.70
N ASP A 23 8.58 -2.42 12.26
CA ASP A 23 9.19 -3.58 12.90
C ASP A 23 10.72 -3.50 12.89
N ALA A 24 11.32 -3.11 11.76
CA ALA A 24 12.77 -2.92 11.64
C ALA A 24 13.28 -1.81 12.58
N ILE A 25 12.57 -0.68 12.65
CA ILE A 25 12.88 0.42 13.58
C ILE A 25 12.80 -0.07 15.03
N ALA A 26 11.73 -0.76 15.39
CA ALA A 26 11.51 -1.25 16.76
C ALA A 26 12.57 -2.26 17.20
N LYS A 27 13.00 -3.14 16.27
CA LYS A 27 14.01 -4.18 16.51
C LYS A 27 15.44 -3.68 16.32
N LYS A 28 15.63 -2.45 15.82
CA LYS A 28 16.93 -1.88 15.42
C LYS A 28 17.68 -2.77 14.45
N THR A 29 16.95 -3.35 13.50
CA THR A 29 17.49 -4.18 12.42
C THR A 29 17.47 -3.41 11.12
N ASP A 30 18.25 -3.88 10.15
CA ASP A 30 18.13 -3.40 8.79
C ASP A 30 16.73 -3.69 8.23
N PHE A 31 16.30 -2.83 7.32
CA PHE A 31 15.02 -2.97 6.64
C PHE A 31 15.19 -3.85 5.39
N ASP A 32 14.83 -5.13 5.51
CA ASP A 32 14.87 -6.12 4.44
C ASP A 32 13.53 -6.88 4.36
N PRO A 33 12.51 -6.28 3.74
CA PRO A 33 11.16 -6.83 3.77
C PRO A 33 11.00 -7.98 2.77
N ASP A 34 10.63 -9.18 3.24
CA ASP A 34 10.39 -10.36 2.39
C ASP A 34 9.02 -10.29 1.69
N PRO A 35 8.96 -10.11 0.35
CA PRO A 35 7.70 -9.97 -0.39
C PRO A 35 6.76 -11.18 -0.27
N ALA A 36 7.27 -12.36 0.08
CA ALA A 36 6.46 -13.56 0.28
C ALA A 36 5.46 -13.41 1.46
N ASN A 37 5.71 -12.47 2.37
CA ASN A 37 4.89 -12.24 3.56
C ASN A 37 3.83 -11.13 3.39
N CYS A 38 3.75 -10.50 2.22
CA CYS A 38 2.87 -9.36 1.95
C CYS A 38 1.37 -9.62 2.25
N PHE A 39 0.88 -10.86 2.16
CA PHE A 39 -0.56 -11.18 2.29
C PHE A 39 -0.97 -11.75 3.66
N ARG A 40 -0.05 -11.79 4.64
CA ARG A 40 -0.30 -12.34 5.99
C ARG A 40 -0.10 -11.29 7.09
N VAL A 41 -0.47 -10.04 6.81
CA VAL A 41 -0.26 -8.90 7.72
C VAL A 41 -1.20 -8.99 8.94
N LEU A 42 -0.74 -9.65 10.00
CA LEU A 42 -1.33 -9.52 11.34
C LEU A 42 -0.92 -8.16 11.93
N GLY A 43 -1.90 -7.38 12.38
CA GLY A 43 -1.65 -6.07 12.99
C GLY A 43 -1.46 -4.93 11.98
N ARG A 44 -2.36 -4.81 11.00
CA ARG A 44 -2.38 -3.69 10.03
C ARG A 44 -2.74 -2.31 10.62
N LEU A 45 -3.28 -2.26 11.85
CA LEU A 45 -3.78 -1.03 12.47
C LEU A 45 -2.71 0.06 12.67
N PRO A 46 -1.48 -0.22 13.14
CA PRO A 46 -0.45 0.79 13.26
C PRO A 46 -0.05 1.36 11.89
N ALA A 47 0.09 0.51 10.86
CA ALA A 47 0.39 0.96 9.50
C ALA A 47 -0.72 1.85 8.92
N ILE A 48 -2.01 1.53 9.18
CA ILE A 48 -3.12 2.40 8.78
C ILE A 48 -3.02 3.78 9.46
N ARG A 49 -2.61 3.85 10.73
CA ARG A 49 -2.46 5.12 11.45
C ARG A 49 -1.35 5.98 10.83
N GLU A 50 -0.18 5.40 10.59
CA GLU A 50 0.93 6.10 9.93
C GLU A 50 0.50 6.65 8.56
N LEU A 51 -0.18 5.85 7.75
CA LEU A 51 -0.66 6.29 6.44
C LEU A 51 -1.76 7.37 6.52
N LYS A 52 -2.56 7.41 7.58
CA LYS A 52 -3.58 8.46 7.79
C LYS A 52 -2.94 9.83 8.00
N ASP A 53 -1.78 9.89 8.63
CA ASP A 53 -1.07 11.13 8.94
C ASP A 53 -0.35 11.73 7.72
N LEU A 54 -0.25 10.98 6.63
CA LEU A 54 0.32 11.44 5.36
C LEU A 54 -0.69 12.24 4.52
N THR A 55 -0.16 13.05 3.59
CA THR A 55 -1.00 13.65 2.55
C THR A 55 -1.49 12.58 1.57
N GLU A 56 -2.53 12.89 0.77
CA GLU A 56 -3.03 11.97 -0.25
C GLU A 56 -1.93 11.59 -1.27
N GLU A 57 -1.14 12.56 -1.70
CA GLU A 57 -0.04 12.34 -2.65
C GLU A 57 1.02 11.39 -2.09
N GLN A 58 1.47 11.63 -0.84
CA GLN A 58 2.43 10.76 -0.17
C GLN A 58 1.91 9.32 0.00
N ARG A 59 0.62 9.17 0.29
CA ARG A 59 -0.01 7.84 0.32
C ARG A 59 0.03 7.17 -1.04
N HIS A 60 -0.32 7.87 -2.12
CA HIS A 60 -0.32 7.29 -3.46
C HIS A 60 1.08 6.85 -3.88
N ASP A 61 2.11 7.63 -3.56
CA ASP A 61 3.51 7.24 -3.82
C ASP A 61 3.88 5.96 -3.06
N LEU A 62 3.45 5.83 -1.79
CA LEU A 62 3.64 4.59 -1.02
C LEU A 62 2.85 3.41 -1.58
N PHE A 63 1.64 3.62 -2.09
CA PHE A 63 0.85 2.57 -2.74
C PHE A 63 1.56 2.03 -3.98
N VAL A 64 2.08 2.93 -4.82
CA VAL A 64 2.88 2.57 -6.00
C VAL A 64 4.14 1.80 -5.59
N GLU A 65 4.87 2.29 -4.58
CA GLU A 65 6.09 1.63 -4.11
C GLU A 65 5.81 0.26 -3.50
N GLY A 66 4.74 0.14 -2.72
CA GLY A 66 4.26 -1.14 -2.20
C GLY A 66 4.00 -2.11 -3.34
N PHE A 67 3.24 -1.69 -4.36
CA PHE A 67 2.92 -2.53 -5.52
C PHE A 67 4.19 -3.03 -6.24
N ARG A 68 5.18 -2.15 -6.45
CA ARG A 68 6.44 -2.48 -7.12
C ARG A 68 7.27 -3.53 -6.38
N ARG A 69 7.20 -3.54 -5.04
CA ARG A 69 7.98 -4.47 -4.20
C ARG A 69 7.38 -5.87 -4.10
N VAL A 70 6.14 -6.06 -4.55
CA VAL A 70 5.48 -7.37 -4.52
C VAL A 70 5.54 -7.99 -5.92
N HIS A 71 6.10 -9.19 -6.03
CA HIS A 71 6.04 -9.96 -7.27
C HIS A 71 4.64 -10.53 -7.49
N ASN A 72 3.82 -9.82 -8.27
CA ASN A 72 2.43 -10.21 -8.57
C ASN A 72 2.19 -10.52 -10.06
N GLY A 73 3.21 -10.41 -10.91
CA GLY A 73 3.13 -10.69 -12.35
C GLY A 73 2.34 -9.66 -13.16
N ALA A 74 1.94 -8.54 -12.54
CA ALA A 74 1.13 -7.51 -13.16
C ALA A 74 1.83 -6.13 -13.17
N GLN A 75 3.14 -6.08 -12.92
CA GLN A 75 3.91 -4.84 -12.88
C GLN A 75 3.86 -4.07 -14.20
N GLU A 76 4.03 -4.74 -15.35
CA GLU A 76 4.02 -4.07 -16.64
C GLU A 76 2.68 -3.38 -16.93
N ALA A 77 1.57 -4.07 -16.65
CA ALA A 77 0.23 -3.51 -16.81
C ALA A 77 -0.04 -2.36 -15.82
N PHE A 78 0.47 -2.47 -14.59
CA PHE A 78 0.37 -1.41 -13.59
C PHE A 78 1.16 -0.16 -13.98
N GLU A 79 2.41 -0.30 -14.43
CA GLU A 79 3.24 0.83 -14.89
C GLU A 79 2.64 1.50 -16.13
N LEU A 80 2.06 0.70 -17.04
CA LEU A 80 1.35 1.22 -18.21
C LEU A 80 0.16 2.09 -17.77
N LEU A 81 -0.66 1.59 -16.85
CA LEU A 81 -1.80 2.32 -16.31
C LEU A 81 -1.36 3.59 -15.57
N LEU A 82 -0.31 3.50 -14.76
CA LEU A 82 0.28 4.63 -14.04
C LEU A 82 0.73 5.74 -15.01
N THR A 83 1.30 5.35 -16.15
CA THR A 83 1.80 6.30 -17.16
C THR A 83 0.68 6.89 -18.02
N GLN A 84 -0.30 6.07 -18.43
CA GLN A 84 -1.33 6.47 -19.40
C GLN A 84 -2.59 7.04 -18.76
N SER A 85 -2.89 6.67 -17.52
CA SER A 85 -4.17 7.00 -16.87
C SER A 85 -4.01 7.11 -15.35
N LYS A 86 -2.99 7.87 -14.91
CA LYS A 86 -2.70 8.14 -13.49
C LYS A 86 -3.92 8.56 -12.68
N GLU A 87 -4.75 9.46 -13.22
CA GLU A 87 -5.95 9.95 -12.54
C GLU A 87 -6.97 8.84 -12.22
N LEU A 88 -7.13 7.86 -13.13
CA LEU A 88 -8.01 6.71 -12.90
C LEU A 88 -7.50 5.85 -11.75
N LEU A 89 -6.18 5.65 -11.68
CA LEU A 89 -5.54 4.91 -10.60
C LEU A 89 -5.62 5.69 -9.28
N TRP A 90 -5.49 7.02 -9.31
CA TRP A 90 -5.59 7.89 -8.13
C TRP A 90 -7.00 7.88 -7.55
N GLU A 91 -8.03 7.91 -8.40
CA GLU A 91 -9.41 7.76 -7.98
C GLU A 91 -9.65 6.38 -7.34
N ALA A 92 -9.10 5.32 -7.94
CA ALA A 92 -9.19 3.97 -7.39
C ALA A 92 -8.49 3.86 -6.02
N PHE A 93 -7.30 4.43 -5.87
CA PHE A 93 -6.60 4.53 -4.58
C PHE A 93 -7.43 5.27 -3.55
N ARG A 94 -7.99 6.44 -3.88
CA ARG A 94 -8.83 7.21 -2.94
C ARG A 94 -10.04 6.42 -2.48
N LYS A 95 -10.77 5.79 -3.40
CA LYS A 95 -11.94 4.96 -3.08
C LYS A 95 -11.58 3.80 -2.16
N ARG A 96 -10.54 3.03 -2.51
CA ARG A 96 -10.15 1.86 -1.73
C ARG A 96 -9.55 2.24 -0.38
N TRP A 97 -8.74 3.30 -0.33
CA TRP A 97 -8.18 3.82 0.92
C TRP A 97 -9.26 4.26 1.89
N ASN A 98 -10.31 4.93 1.43
CA ASN A 98 -11.43 5.31 2.31
C ASN A 98 -12.11 4.10 2.96
N VAL A 99 -12.17 2.96 2.28
CA VAL A 99 -12.68 1.72 2.90
C VAL A 99 -11.70 1.22 3.96
N VAL A 100 -10.41 1.10 3.63
CA VAL A 100 -9.36 0.58 4.52
C VAL A 100 -9.18 1.48 5.76
N ALA A 101 -9.16 2.80 5.57
CA ALA A 101 -9.00 3.76 6.65
C ALA A 101 -10.14 3.69 7.68
N ASN A 102 -11.33 3.26 7.26
CA ASN A 102 -12.50 3.09 8.12
C ASN A 102 -12.58 1.71 8.79
N GLU A 103 -11.64 0.80 8.51
CA GLU A 103 -11.52 -0.48 9.25
C GLU A 103 -11.05 -0.28 10.70
N VAL A 104 -10.59 0.93 11.04
CA VAL A 104 -10.24 1.32 12.41
C VAL A 104 -11.49 1.89 13.08
N PRO A 105 -12.04 1.26 14.14
CA PRO A 105 -13.02 1.95 14.97
C PRO A 105 -12.34 3.17 15.57
N LEU A 106 -12.97 4.34 15.42
CA LEU A 106 -12.56 5.53 16.18
C LEU A 106 -12.65 5.18 17.68
N PRO A 107 -11.68 5.62 18.50
CA PRO A 107 -11.70 5.39 19.95
C PRO A 107 -12.95 5.99 20.61
#